data_AF-A0A024UKY1-F1
#
_entry.id   AF-A0A024UKY1-F1
#
_cell.length_a   1.000
_cell.length_b   1.000
_cell.length_c   1.000
_cell.angle_alpha   90.00
_cell.angle_beta   90.00
_cell.angle_gamma   90.00
#
_symmetry.space_group_name_H-M   'P 1'
#
loop_
_entity.id
_entity.type
_entity.pdbx_description
1 polymer ?
#
loop_
_entity_poly.entity_id
_entity_poly.type
_entity_poly.pdbx_seq_one_letter_code
_entity_poly.pdbx_strand_id
1 'polypeptide(L)'
;MMATVCQFKRCGRPALPGAVKCEFHKQRSMCSVRDCRNQVFARNLCVRHGGKKACVHEGCQDNVRVGDLCGKHGVATSRKLCIQPGCDKFAQTKQRCSTHGGGQRCKNVGCFAHARRGGYCTRHSSRSSRLNNILTIDDASSSSTAEDPLIEVSTRTACPPFVLFHKFQGTANKLSLSGILNTVRASDDL
;
A
#
# COMPACT_ATOMS: atom_id res chain seq x y z
N MET A 1 27.21 -7.82 -40.21
CA MET A 1 26.81 -8.79 -39.17
C MET A 1 25.49 -8.33 -38.57
N MET A 2 24.45 -9.16 -38.62
CA MET A 2 23.15 -8.81 -38.03
C MET A 2 23.24 -8.92 -36.50
N ALA A 3 22.91 -7.85 -35.77
CA ALA A 3 22.86 -7.89 -34.31
C ALA A 3 21.70 -8.79 -33.87
N THR A 4 22.01 -9.92 -33.24
CA THR A 4 20.99 -10.80 -32.67
C THR A 4 20.41 -10.18 -31.41
N VAL A 5 19.11 -10.39 -31.17
CA VAL A 5 18.44 -9.93 -29.95
C VAL A 5 18.63 -10.93 -28.83
N CYS A 6 18.65 -10.44 -27.58
CA CYS A 6 18.74 -11.30 -26.41
C CYS A 6 17.57 -12.29 -26.36
N GLN A 7 17.89 -13.57 -26.16
CA GLN A 7 16.89 -14.63 -26.16
C GLN A 7 16.03 -14.69 -24.90
N PHE A 8 16.28 -13.89 -23.85
CA PHE A 8 15.39 -13.87 -22.69
C PHE A 8 13.98 -13.41 -23.07
N LYS A 9 12.97 -13.99 -22.41
CA LYS A 9 11.56 -13.71 -22.69
C LYS A 9 11.29 -12.22 -22.59
N ARG A 10 10.81 -11.63 -23.69
CA ARG A 10 10.48 -10.20 -23.83
C ARG A 10 11.67 -9.25 -23.61
N CYS A 11 12.90 -9.70 -23.87
CA CYS A 11 14.06 -8.82 -23.90
C CYS A 11 14.31 -8.31 -25.33
N GLY A 12 14.25 -7.00 -25.54
CA GLY A 12 14.58 -6.37 -26.84
C GLY A 12 16.02 -5.85 -26.93
N ARG A 13 16.86 -6.11 -25.91
CA ARG A 13 18.24 -5.61 -25.90
C ARG A 13 19.11 -6.43 -26.86
N PRO A 14 20.10 -5.81 -27.53
CA PRO A 14 21.04 -6.53 -28.38
C PRO A 14 21.82 -7.55 -27.55
N ALA A 15 22.02 -8.74 -28.11
CA ALA A 15 22.91 -9.73 -27.53
C ALA A 15 24.37 -9.30 -27.68
N LEU A 16 25.22 -9.76 -26.77
CA LEU A 16 26.65 -9.57 -26.88
C LEU A 16 27.19 -10.31 -28.12
N PRO A 17 28.27 -9.82 -28.76
CA PRO A 17 28.88 -10.50 -29.90
C PRO A 17 29.19 -11.97 -29.56
N GLY A 18 28.72 -12.90 -30.40
CA GLY A 18 28.90 -14.34 -30.18
C GLY A 18 28.06 -14.95 -29.05
N ALA A 19 27.22 -14.18 -28.36
CA ALA A 19 26.36 -14.66 -27.29
C ALA A 19 24.88 -14.58 -27.66
N VAL A 20 24.06 -15.33 -26.91
CA VAL A 20 22.59 -15.29 -27.02
C VAL A 20 21.94 -14.35 -25.98
N LYS A 21 22.76 -13.65 -25.18
CA LYS A 21 22.35 -12.85 -24.02
C LYS A 21 22.88 -11.43 -24.14
N CYS A 22 22.14 -10.45 -23.62
CA CYS A 22 22.61 -9.08 -23.46
C CYS A 22 23.42 -8.91 -22.16
N GLU A 23 24.07 -7.76 -22.03
CA GLU A 23 24.86 -7.38 -20.85
C GLU A 23 24.08 -7.52 -19.53
N PHE A 24 22.80 -7.11 -19.50
CA PHE A 24 21.95 -7.20 -18.32
C PHE A 24 21.62 -8.65 -17.91
N HIS A 25 21.70 -9.59 -18.86
CA HIS A 25 21.38 -10.99 -18.66
C HIS A 25 22.61 -11.91 -18.70
N LYS A 26 23.84 -11.38 -18.78
CA LYS A 26 25.06 -12.18 -18.94
C LYS A 26 25.25 -13.23 -17.83
N GLN A 27 24.94 -12.84 -16.59
CA GLN A 27 25.03 -13.70 -15.40
C GLN A 27 23.75 -14.49 -15.09
N ARG A 28 22.70 -14.37 -15.92
CA ARG A 28 21.42 -15.05 -15.68
C ARG A 28 21.28 -16.25 -16.62
N SER A 29 20.83 -17.37 -16.08
CA SER A 29 20.54 -18.58 -16.86
C SER A 29 19.08 -18.61 -17.32
N MET A 30 18.87 -19.22 -18.48
CA MET A 30 17.54 -19.54 -19.01
C MET A 30 17.15 -20.94 -18.54
N CYS A 31 15.84 -21.17 -18.42
CA CYS A 31 15.27 -22.45 -18.04
C CYS A 31 15.78 -23.57 -18.95
N SER A 32 16.08 -24.74 -18.38
CA SER A 32 16.58 -25.92 -19.12
C SER A 32 15.55 -26.58 -20.03
N VAL A 33 14.26 -26.30 -19.86
CA VAL A 33 13.21 -26.78 -20.75
C VAL A 33 13.41 -26.17 -22.14
N ARG A 34 13.37 -27.00 -23.18
CA ARG A 34 13.53 -26.59 -24.58
C ARG A 34 12.61 -25.41 -24.91
N ASP A 35 13.16 -24.45 -25.64
CA ASP A 35 12.49 -23.21 -26.07
C ASP A 35 11.94 -22.34 -24.92
N CYS A 36 12.31 -22.61 -23.66
CA CYS A 36 11.92 -21.80 -22.54
C CYS A 36 12.89 -20.65 -22.28
N ARG A 37 12.50 -19.47 -22.72
CA ARG A 37 13.25 -18.22 -22.55
C ARG A 37 13.09 -17.56 -21.17
N ASN A 38 12.44 -18.23 -20.21
CA ASN A 38 12.28 -17.70 -18.86
C ASN A 38 13.57 -17.82 -18.07
N GLN A 39 13.79 -16.91 -17.11
CA GLN A 39 14.89 -17.00 -16.17
C GLN A 39 14.73 -18.22 -15.25
N VAL A 40 15.83 -18.88 -14.93
CA VAL A 40 15.90 -19.89 -13.88
C VAL A 40 15.53 -19.27 -12.54
N PHE A 41 14.69 -19.97 -11.79
CA PHE A 41 14.43 -19.68 -10.39
C PHE A 41 15.30 -20.56 -9.48
N ALA A 42 15.23 -21.88 -9.67
CA ALA A 42 16.03 -22.88 -8.96
C ALA A 42 16.11 -24.17 -9.79
N ARG A 43 17.10 -25.04 -9.52
CA ARG A 43 17.25 -26.34 -10.19
C ARG A 43 17.28 -26.25 -11.72
N ASN A 44 17.84 -25.17 -12.26
CA ASN A 44 17.85 -24.86 -13.70
C ASN A 44 16.46 -24.70 -14.34
N LEU A 45 15.40 -24.56 -13.55
CA LEU A 45 14.02 -24.45 -14.00
C LEU A 45 13.42 -23.09 -13.63
N CYS A 46 12.56 -22.56 -14.49
CA CYS A 46 11.75 -21.38 -14.18
C CYS A 46 10.56 -21.77 -13.29
N VAL A 47 9.88 -20.79 -12.69
CA VAL A 47 8.71 -21.01 -11.82
C VAL A 47 7.64 -21.88 -12.50
N ARG A 48 7.36 -21.66 -13.78
CA ARG A 48 6.34 -22.42 -14.54
C ARG A 48 6.73 -23.86 -14.83
N HIS A 49 8.04 -24.15 -14.89
CA HIS A 49 8.56 -25.49 -15.18
C HIS A 49 9.06 -26.18 -13.91
N GLY A 50 8.48 -25.86 -12.75
CA GLY A 50 8.81 -26.53 -11.50
C GLY A 50 10.03 -25.98 -10.77
N GLY A 51 10.52 -24.79 -11.11
CA GLY A 51 11.56 -24.12 -10.31
C GLY A 51 11.09 -23.87 -8.87
N LYS A 52 9.79 -23.62 -8.67
CA LYS A 52 9.16 -23.37 -7.37
C LYS A 52 8.33 -24.59 -6.94
N LYS A 53 8.31 -24.90 -5.64
CA LYS A 53 7.50 -25.98 -5.08
C LYS A 53 6.00 -25.68 -5.26
N ALA A 54 5.23 -26.69 -5.63
CA ALA A 54 3.77 -26.66 -5.67
C ALA A 54 3.19 -26.87 -4.26
N CYS A 55 2.00 -26.32 -4.03
CA CYS A 55 1.26 -26.48 -2.78
C CYS A 55 0.95 -27.95 -2.50
N VAL A 56 1.14 -28.40 -1.26
CA VAL A 56 0.85 -29.78 -0.84
C VAL A 56 -0.64 -30.08 -0.74
N HIS A 57 -1.49 -29.05 -0.57
CA HIS A 57 -2.95 -29.23 -0.56
C HIS A 57 -3.45 -29.95 -1.81
N GLU A 58 -4.29 -30.98 -1.61
CA GLU A 58 -4.83 -31.82 -2.68
C GLU A 58 -5.54 -30.98 -3.75
N GLY A 59 -5.28 -31.31 -5.03
CA GLY A 59 -5.83 -30.59 -6.18
C GLY A 59 -5.32 -29.15 -6.39
N CYS A 60 -4.39 -28.65 -5.57
CA CYS A 60 -3.89 -27.28 -5.70
C CYS A 60 -2.71 -27.19 -6.67
N GLN A 61 -2.86 -26.38 -7.73
CA GLN A 61 -1.79 -26.09 -8.70
C GLN A 61 -1.03 -24.78 -8.38
N ASP A 62 -1.37 -24.11 -7.27
CA ASP A 62 -0.68 -22.88 -6.88
C ASP A 62 0.70 -23.17 -6.29
N ASN A 63 1.59 -22.19 -6.40
CA ASN A 63 2.94 -22.28 -5.84
C ASN A 63 2.94 -21.98 -4.34
N VAL A 64 3.77 -22.71 -3.60
CA VAL A 64 4.02 -22.52 -2.16
C VAL A 64 4.43 -21.09 -1.85
N ARG A 65 3.87 -20.47 -0.81
CA ARG A 65 4.31 -19.16 -0.30
C ARG A 65 5.12 -19.29 0.98
N VAL A 66 4.64 -20.06 1.95
CA VAL A 66 5.25 -20.26 3.27
C VAL A 66 5.11 -21.74 3.63
N GLY A 67 6.17 -22.35 4.17
CA GLY A 67 6.19 -23.78 4.46
C GLY A 67 6.01 -24.59 3.18
N ASP A 68 4.96 -25.41 3.12
CA ASP A 68 4.59 -26.24 1.96
C ASP A 68 3.23 -25.88 1.35
N LEU A 69 2.67 -24.74 1.74
CA LEU A 69 1.32 -24.33 1.35
C LEU A 69 1.33 -23.01 0.58
N CYS A 70 0.38 -22.84 -0.34
CA CYS A 70 0.19 -21.60 -1.09
C CYS A 70 -0.40 -20.49 -0.21
N GLY A 71 -0.65 -19.31 -0.77
CA GLY A 71 -1.28 -18.22 0.00
C GLY A 71 -2.75 -18.46 0.38
N LYS A 72 -3.44 -19.40 -0.27
CA LYS A 72 -4.84 -19.75 0.01
C LYS A 72 -4.95 -20.83 1.08
N HIS A 73 -4.03 -21.79 1.04
CA HIS A 73 -4.03 -22.95 1.94
C HIS A 73 -3.05 -22.83 3.10
N GLY A 74 -2.06 -21.95 2.99
CA GLY A 74 -1.13 -21.66 4.08
C GLY A 74 -1.85 -20.97 5.22
N VAL A 75 -1.31 -21.14 6.43
CA VAL A 75 -1.87 -20.56 7.65
C VAL A 75 -2.25 -19.10 7.39
N ALA A 76 -3.54 -18.83 7.33
CA ALA A 76 -4.04 -17.48 7.33
C ALA A 76 -3.56 -16.91 8.66
N THR A 77 -2.59 -16.00 8.63
CA THR A 77 -2.31 -15.18 9.81
C THR A 77 -3.64 -14.57 10.15
N SER A 78 -4.26 -15.02 11.24
CA SER A 78 -5.61 -14.61 11.61
C SER A 78 -5.59 -13.08 11.65
N ARG A 79 -6.26 -12.47 10.67
CA ARG A 79 -6.25 -11.02 10.54
C ARG A 79 -6.99 -10.51 11.76
N LYS A 80 -6.24 -10.00 12.73
CA LYS A 80 -6.79 -9.45 13.96
C LYS A 80 -7.75 -8.31 13.60
N LEU A 81 -8.85 -8.21 14.34
CA LEU A 81 -9.74 -7.05 14.22
C LEU A 81 -9.08 -5.81 14.84
N CYS A 82 -9.61 -4.65 14.51
CA CYS A 82 -9.22 -3.41 15.15
C CYS A 82 -9.54 -3.46 16.65
N ILE A 83 -8.60 -3.06 17.50
CA ILE A 83 -8.78 -2.94 18.96
C ILE A 83 -9.81 -1.88 19.38
N GLN A 84 -10.37 -1.12 18.43
CA GLN A 84 -11.37 -0.10 18.73
C GLN A 84 -12.71 -0.78 18.99
N PRO A 85 -13.40 -0.51 20.12
CA PRO A 85 -14.70 -1.11 20.41
C PRO A 85 -15.70 -0.79 19.28
N GLY A 86 -16.44 -1.80 18.83
CA GLY A 86 -17.43 -1.68 17.75
C GLY A 86 -16.84 -1.53 16.34
N CYS A 87 -15.57 -1.90 16.11
CA CYS A 87 -14.95 -1.81 14.79
C CYS A 87 -14.62 -3.18 14.20
N ASP A 88 -15.40 -3.60 13.20
CA ASP A 88 -15.22 -4.89 12.50
C ASP A 88 -14.16 -4.85 11.38
N LYS A 89 -13.45 -3.72 11.24
CA LYS A 89 -12.38 -3.59 10.24
C LYS A 89 -11.13 -4.34 10.71
N PHE A 90 -10.49 -5.05 9.80
CA PHE A 90 -9.21 -5.71 10.06
C PHE A 90 -8.12 -4.71 10.42
N ALA A 91 -7.33 -5.08 11.44
CA ALA A 91 -6.13 -4.36 11.81
C ALA A 91 -5.03 -4.52 10.75
N GLN A 92 -4.26 -3.46 10.57
CA GLN A 92 -3.08 -3.45 9.71
C GLN A 92 -1.81 -3.48 10.57
N THR A 93 -1.53 -2.38 11.26
CA THR A 93 -0.43 -2.26 12.22
C THR A 93 -0.98 -1.79 13.56
N LYS A 94 -0.23 -2.02 14.65
CA LYS A 94 -0.60 -1.60 16.02
C LYS A 94 -1.99 -2.09 16.47
N GLN A 95 -2.47 -3.21 15.91
CA GLN A 95 -3.83 -3.74 16.13
C GLN A 95 -4.95 -2.73 15.81
N ARG A 96 -4.70 -1.75 14.92
CA ARG A 96 -5.70 -0.77 14.50
C ARG A 96 -5.94 -0.87 12.99
N CYS A 97 -7.15 -0.54 12.55
CA CYS A 97 -7.47 -0.45 11.12
C CYS A 97 -6.97 0.88 10.52
N SER A 98 -7.07 1.05 9.20
CA SER A 98 -6.61 2.27 8.50
C SER A 98 -7.19 3.56 9.10
N THR A 99 -8.49 3.57 9.44
CA THR A 99 -9.17 4.75 10.00
C THR A 99 -8.77 5.03 11.45
N HIS A 100 -8.48 3.98 12.23
CA HIS A 100 -8.12 4.10 13.65
C HIS A 100 -6.60 4.17 13.86
N GLY A 101 -5.79 4.42 12.82
CA GLY A 101 -4.35 4.65 12.95
C GLY A 101 -3.45 3.44 12.70
N GLY A 102 -3.98 2.41 12.05
CA GLY A 102 -3.22 1.25 11.57
C GLY A 102 -2.42 1.51 10.29
N GLY A 103 -2.68 2.62 9.59
CA GLY A 103 -1.89 3.06 8.45
C GLY A 103 -0.91 4.17 8.84
N GLN A 104 0.30 4.16 8.26
CA GLN A 104 1.21 5.29 8.43
C GLN A 104 0.64 6.55 7.75
N ARG A 105 0.78 7.69 8.42
CA ARG A 105 0.49 9.01 7.86
C ARG A 105 1.69 9.51 7.07
N CYS A 106 1.44 10.45 6.17
CA CYS A 106 2.49 11.11 5.43
C CYS A 106 3.43 11.85 6.40
N LYS A 107 4.74 11.67 6.23
CA LYS A 107 5.78 12.37 7.00
C LYS A 107 5.90 13.86 6.66
N ASN A 108 5.17 14.35 5.65
CA ASN A 108 5.19 15.77 5.31
C ASN A 108 4.39 16.53 6.37
N VAL A 109 4.95 17.63 6.86
CA VAL A 109 4.34 18.46 7.90
C VAL A 109 2.95 18.93 7.45
N GLY A 110 1.95 18.84 8.34
CA GLY A 110 0.56 19.21 8.03
C GLY A 110 -0.20 18.26 7.12
N CYS A 111 0.39 17.13 6.68
CA CYS A 111 -0.29 16.18 5.80
C CYS A 111 -0.91 14.99 6.56
N PHE A 112 -2.25 14.95 6.60
CA PHE A 112 -2.99 13.83 7.20
C PHE A 112 -3.27 12.67 6.23
N ALA A 113 -2.79 12.74 4.98
CA ALA A 113 -2.99 11.66 4.01
C ALA A 113 -2.23 10.39 4.40
N HIS A 114 -2.73 9.23 3.99
CA HIS A 114 -2.03 7.97 4.20
C HIS A 114 -0.78 7.87 3.33
N ALA A 115 0.32 7.45 3.95
CA ALA A 115 1.54 7.09 3.26
C ALA A 115 1.32 5.85 2.40
N ARG A 116 1.88 5.84 1.19
CA ARG A 116 1.82 4.69 0.27
C ARG A 116 3.18 4.02 0.13
N ARG A 117 4.26 4.78 0.02
CA ARG A 117 5.64 4.28 -0.04
C ARG A 117 6.59 5.24 0.67
N GLY A 118 7.59 4.70 1.36
CA GLY A 118 8.65 5.50 1.99
C GLY A 118 8.19 6.48 3.07
N GLY A 119 6.99 6.32 3.63
CA GLY A 119 6.41 7.27 4.58
C GLY A 119 5.73 8.49 3.96
N TYR A 120 5.57 8.55 2.63
CA TYR A 120 4.92 9.67 1.94
C TYR A 120 3.65 9.24 1.21
N CYS A 121 2.67 10.13 1.12
CA CYS A 121 1.47 9.92 0.30
C CYS A 121 1.81 10.06 -1.19
N THR A 122 0.89 9.69 -2.10
CA THR A 122 1.14 9.79 -3.55
C THR A 122 1.58 11.20 -3.97
N ARG A 123 0.97 12.23 -3.38
CA ARG A 123 1.28 13.65 -3.62
C ARG A 123 2.65 14.09 -3.11
N HIS A 124 3.17 13.44 -2.06
CA HIS A 124 4.48 13.77 -1.48
C HIS A 124 5.55 12.71 -1.76
N SER A 125 5.25 11.72 -2.62
CA SER A 125 6.15 10.61 -2.95
C SER A 125 7.16 10.94 -4.05
N SER A 126 7.02 12.09 -4.71
CA SER A 126 7.95 12.59 -5.71
C SER A 126 9.18 13.17 -5.04
N ARG A 127 10.27 12.38 -4.96
CA ARG A 127 11.71 12.70 -5.03
C ARG A 127 12.30 14.02 -4.47
N SER A 128 11.57 14.88 -3.77
CA SER A 128 12.01 16.23 -3.35
C SER A 128 11.86 16.49 -1.85
N SER A 129 11.55 15.48 -1.02
CA SER A 129 11.52 15.65 0.43
C SER A 129 12.90 15.58 1.10
N ARG A 130 13.97 15.99 0.40
CA ARG A 130 15.33 16.10 0.97
C ARG A 130 15.64 17.45 1.63
N LEU A 131 14.72 18.43 1.62
CA LEU A 131 15.04 19.79 2.09
C LEU A 131 14.16 20.33 3.22
N ASN A 132 13.42 19.51 3.97
CA ASN A 132 12.67 20.04 5.13
C ASN A 132 13.25 19.52 6.44
N ASN A 133 14.56 19.72 6.64
CA ASN A 133 15.20 19.55 7.94
C ASN A 133 16.35 20.54 8.18
N ILE A 134 16.20 21.79 7.75
CA ILE A 134 17.05 22.90 8.17
C ILE A 134 16.12 24.08 8.47
N LEU A 135 15.61 24.16 9.70
CA LEU A 135 15.24 25.40 10.40
C LEU A 135 15.02 25.05 11.89
N THR A 136 16.07 24.56 12.55
CA THR A 136 16.25 24.67 14.00
C THR A 136 17.74 24.86 14.22
N ILE A 137 18.21 26.08 14.03
CA ILE A 137 19.44 26.54 14.68
C ILE A 137 19.08 27.90 15.26
N ASP A 138 18.94 27.89 16.58
CA ASP A 138 18.93 29.08 17.40
C ASP A 138 20.32 29.75 17.32
N ASP A 139 20.29 31.07 17.40
CA ASP A 139 21.34 32.01 17.76
C ASP A 139 22.44 32.46 16.77
N ALA A 140 22.44 33.79 16.64
CA ALA A 140 23.57 34.73 16.65
C ALA A 140 24.48 34.87 15.41
N SER A 141 24.27 36.02 14.74
CA SER A 141 25.31 37.00 14.31
C SER A 141 25.47 37.26 12.80
N SER A 142 25.30 38.55 12.47
CA SER A 142 25.96 39.38 11.43
C SER A 142 25.67 39.20 9.93
N SER A 143 24.92 40.17 9.40
CA SER A 143 25.16 41.03 8.20
C SER A 143 25.68 40.42 6.88
N SER A 144 24.92 40.56 5.79
CA SER A 144 25.29 41.39 4.62
C SER A 144 24.22 41.35 3.53
N THR A 145 24.15 42.46 2.82
CA THR A 145 23.26 42.90 1.75
C THR A 145 23.41 42.12 0.44
N ALA A 146 22.30 41.78 -0.21
CA ALA A 146 22.12 41.89 -1.67
C ALA A 146 20.67 41.52 -2.03
N GLU A 147 19.93 42.52 -2.50
CA GLU A 147 18.71 42.39 -3.29
C GLU A 147 18.80 41.32 -4.41
N ASP A 148 17.85 40.39 -4.43
CA ASP A 148 17.47 39.61 -5.61
C ASP A 148 16.01 39.11 -5.44
N PRO A 149 15.27 38.89 -6.55
CA PRO A 149 13.86 39.22 -6.66
C PRO A 149 12.96 38.21 -5.97
N LEU A 150 11.73 38.67 -5.68
CA LEU A 150 10.61 37.88 -5.20
C LEU A 150 10.41 36.63 -6.08
N ILE A 151 11.04 35.52 -5.71
CA ILE A 151 10.61 34.21 -6.14
C ILE A 151 9.31 33.97 -5.36
N GLU A 152 8.18 34.11 -6.05
CA GLU A 152 6.93 33.55 -5.55
C GLU A 152 7.20 32.08 -5.22
N VAL A 153 7.32 31.78 -3.91
CA VAL A 153 7.20 30.42 -3.42
C VAL A 153 5.79 30.03 -3.76
N SER A 154 5.64 29.41 -4.93
CA SER A 154 4.41 28.79 -5.35
C SER A 154 4.06 27.82 -4.24
N THR A 155 3.09 28.19 -3.41
CA THR A 155 2.51 27.39 -2.32
C THR A 155 1.72 26.22 -2.89
N ARG A 156 2.18 25.63 -3.99
CA ARG A 156 1.73 24.35 -4.48
C ARG A 156 2.45 23.29 -3.66
N THR A 157 1.92 23.01 -2.48
CA THR A 157 1.42 21.68 -2.12
C THR A 157 0.84 21.76 -0.70
N ALA A 158 -0.16 22.62 -0.50
CA ALA A 158 -1.10 22.36 0.57
C ALA A 158 -1.87 21.08 0.16
N CYS A 159 -1.73 20.00 0.94
CA CYS A 159 -2.77 19.00 0.98
C CYS A 159 -3.97 19.66 1.67
N PRO A 160 -5.06 20.03 0.98
CA PRO A 160 -6.23 20.47 1.71
C PRO A 160 -6.60 19.36 2.71
N PRO A 161 -6.99 19.74 3.94
CA PRO A 161 -7.46 18.77 4.91
C PRO A 161 -8.55 17.94 4.26
N PHE A 162 -8.53 16.63 4.50
CA PHE A 162 -9.69 15.81 4.26
C PHE A 162 -10.75 16.40 5.19
N VAL A 163 -11.66 17.24 4.68
CA VAL A 163 -12.81 17.71 5.43
C VAL A 163 -13.46 16.46 5.98
N LEU A 164 -13.38 16.33 7.30
CA LEU A 164 -14.05 15.30 8.05
C LEU A 164 -15.54 15.57 7.81
N PHE A 165 -16.19 14.77 6.98
CA PHE A 165 -17.64 14.71 7.00
C PHE A 165 -18.02 14.23 8.40
N HIS A 166 -18.21 15.17 9.32
CA HIS A 166 -18.95 14.94 10.55
C HIS A 166 -20.35 14.51 10.10
N LYS A 167 -20.61 13.21 10.20
CA LYS A 167 -21.96 12.68 10.13
C LYS A 167 -22.66 13.21 11.39
N PHE A 168 -23.30 14.37 11.26
CA PHE A 168 -24.23 14.90 12.26
C PHE A 168 -25.34 13.85 12.41
N GLN A 169 -25.25 13.02 13.45
CA GLN A 169 -26.40 12.27 13.92
C GLN A 169 -27.28 13.29 14.66
N GLY A 170 -28.30 13.79 13.96
CA GLY A 170 -29.35 14.58 14.59
C GLY A 170 -30.07 13.70 15.60
N THR A 171 -29.85 13.97 16.89
CA THR A 171 -30.67 13.45 17.97
C THR A 171 -31.96 14.27 18.00
N ALA A 172 -33.04 13.71 17.46
CA ALA A 172 -34.38 14.24 17.71
C ALA A 172 -34.77 13.95 19.15
N ASN A 173 -34.57 14.95 20.00
CA ASN A 173 -35.05 15.03 21.36
C ASN A 173 -36.57 15.21 21.31
N LYS A 174 -37.35 14.14 21.56
CA LYS A 174 -38.79 14.27 21.82
C LYS A 174 -38.99 14.45 23.32
N LEU A 175 -39.06 15.71 23.72
CA LEU A 175 -39.55 16.12 25.03
C LEU A 175 -41.00 15.64 25.19
N SER A 176 -41.26 15.10 26.38
CA SER A 176 -42.57 14.72 26.89
C SER A 176 -43.47 15.95 27.04
N LEU A 177 -44.77 15.76 26.80
CA LEU A 177 -45.79 16.47 27.54
C LEU A 177 -46.95 15.51 27.83
N SER A 178 -47.33 15.55 29.10
CA SER A 178 -48.27 14.74 29.84
C SER A 178 -49.75 14.95 29.49
N GLY A 179 -50.56 13.92 29.78
CA GLY A 179 -52.00 14.02 30.04
C GLY A 179 -52.86 13.40 28.95
N ILE A 180 -53.96 12.70 29.19
CA ILE A 180 -54.82 12.49 30.36
C ILE A 180 -55.63 11.21 30.03
N LEU A 181 -55.97 10.45 31.07
CA LEU A 181 -57.06 9.47 31.24
C LEU A 181 -57.91 9.06 30.00
N ASN A 182 -58.04 7.75 29.76
CA ASN A 182 -59.30 7.06 30.09
C ASN A 182 -59.24 5.55 29.84
N THR A 183 -59.68 4.83 30.87
CA THR A 183 -60.07 3.43 30.91
C THR A 183 -61.42 3.24 30.20
N VAL A 184 -61.52 2.30 29.26
CA VAL A 184 -62.77 1.57 29.03
C VAL A 184 -62.45 0.13 28.62
N ARG A 185 -62.98 -0.80 29.41
CA ARG A 185 -63.15 -2.23 29.08
C ARG A 185 -64.03 -2.37 27.84
N ALA A 186 -63.76 -3.37 27.02
CA ALA A 186 -64.83 -4.09 26.32
C ALA A 186 -64.39 -5.54 26.13
N SER A 187 -65.20 -6.42 26.69
CA SER A 187 -65.15 -7.87 26.62
C SER A 187 -65.88 -8.37 25.36
N ASP A 188 -65.62 -9.64 25.06
CA ASP A 188 -66.51 -10.65 24.45
C ASP A 188 -66.78 -10.68 22.93
N ASP A 189 -66.84 -11.95 22.48
CA ASP A 189 -67.44 -12.55 21.27
C ASP A 189 -66.77 -12.25 19.90
N LEU A 190 -66.39 -13.22 19.05
CA LEU A 190 -66.82 -14.62 18.84
C LEU A 190 -65.67 -15.40 18.15
#